data_AF-A0A1G2BY40-F1
#
_entry.id   AF-A0A1G2BY40-F1
#
_cell.length_a   1.000
_cell.length_b   1.000
_cell.length_c   1.000
_cell.angle_alpha   90.00
_cell.angle_beta   90.00
_cell.angle_gamma   90.00
#
_symmetry.space_group_name_H-M   'P 1'
#
loop_
_entity.id
_entity.type
_entity.pdbx_description
1 polymer ?
#
loop_
_entity_poly.entity_id
_entity_poly.type
_entity_poly.pdbx_seq_one_letter_code
_entity_poly.pdbx_strand_id
1 'polypeptide(L)'
;MASNYKGVIIEESLEDTGVIKTIKVVSTKIENVTEKHRTPWVKTWTKYNVEISEEQADDVATILSQSLDSKHDWYADFKNDTFHYIIFKNRIFKINRSKKEEYDEATKYGIFLGIPDYQVNFSSFIKL
;
A
#
# COMPACT_ATOMS: atom_id res chain seq x y z
N MET A 1 -22.56 0.73 -8.58
CA MET A 1 -21.45 1.68 -8.39
C MET A 1 -20.38 0.93 -7.62
N ALA A 2 -19.13 0.89 -8.08
CA ALA A 2 -18.10 0.28 -7.26
C ALA A 2 -17.84 1.18 -6.04
N SER A 3 -17.47 0.57 -4.92
CA SER A 3 -17.14 1.29 -3.71
C SER A 3 -15.81 2.03 -3.86
N ASN A 4 -15.70 3.21 -3.25
CA ASN A 4 -14.41 3.90 -3.12
C ASN A 4 -13.39 2.97 -2.44
N TYR A 5 -12.14 3.10 -2.86
CA TYR A 5 -11.03 2.38 -2.28
C TYR A 5 -10.66 2.97 -0.93
N LYS A 6 -10.24 2.11 -0.01
CA LYS A 6 -9.71 2.49 1.30
C LYS A 6 -8.35 1.87 1.48
N GLY A 7 -7.43 2.64 2.06
CA GLY A 7 -6.06 2.20 2.29
C GLY A 7 -5.38 2.99 3.40
N VAL A 8 -4.14 2.62 3.66
CA VAL A 8 -3.25 3.34 4.58
C VAL A 8 -1.96 3.66 3.85
N ILE A 9 -1.61 4.94 3.81
CA ILE A 9 -0.34 5.42 3.27
C ILE A 9 0.53 5.89 4.44
N ILE A 10 1.77 5.42 4.49
CA ILE A 10 2.76 5.86 5.49
C ILE A 10 3.56 7.01 4.85
N GLU A 11 3.60 8.17 5.49
CA GLU A 11 4.33 9.32 4.93
C GLU A 11 5.81 9.02 4.73
N GLU A 12 6.43 8.38 5.72
CA GLU A 12 7.86 8.08 5.74
C GLU A 12 8.26 6.98 4.73
N SER A 13 7.29 6.34 4.06
CA SER A 13 7.56 5.43 2.95
C SER A 13 7.68 6.15 1.60
N LEU A 14 7.47 7.48 1.56
CA LEU A 14 7.46 8.28 0.33
C LEU A 14 8.66 9.25 0.26
N GLU A 15 9.28 9.33 -0.91
CA GLU A 15 10.20 10.41 -1.30
C GLU A 15 9.45 11.70 -1.65
N ASP A 16 8.28 11.57 -2.28
CA ASP A 16 7.40 12.68 -2.61
C ASP A 16 6.02 12.46 -1.99
N THR A 17 5.66 13.31 -1.02
CA THR A 17 4.39 13.25 -0.29
C THR A 17 3.26 14.00 -1.00
N GLY A 18 3.50 14.59 -2.18
CA GLY A 18 2.53 15.37 -2.94
C GLY A 18 1.23 14.64 -3.23
N VAL A 19 1.29 13.32 -3.46
CA VAL A 19 0.12 12.46 -3.69
C VAL A 19 -0.88 12.46 -2.52
N ILE A 20 -0.42 12.66 -1.28
CA ILE A 20 -1.31 12.70 -0.11
C ILE A 20 -2.27 13.91 -0.20
N LYS A 21 -1.85 14.99 -0.87
CA LYS A 21 -2.68 16.20 -1.07
C LYS A 21 -3.73 16.04 -2.16
N THR A 22 -3.59 15.04 -3.03
CA THR A 22 -4.50 14.80 -4.17
C THR A 22 -5.59 13.77 -3.85
N ILE A 23 -5.52 13.14 -2.67
CA ILE A 23 -6.44 12.10 -2.21
C ILE A 23 -7.16 12.54 -0.93
N LYS A 24 -8.35 11.97 -0.69
CA LYS A 24 -9.13 12.29 0.51
C LYS A 24 -8.56 11.57 1.72
N VAL A 25 -7.91 12.31 2.62
CA VAL A 25 -7.51 11.81 3.93
C VAL A 25 -8.72 11.79 4.86
N VAL A 26 -9.06 10.61 5.37
CA VAL A 26 -10.17 10.39 6.31
C VAL A 26 -9.71 10.59 7.75
N SER A 27 -8.49 10.12 8.07
CA SER A 27 -7.90 10.32 9.39
C SER A 27 -6.38 10.10 9.35
N THR A 28 -5.68 10.69 10.32
CA THR A 28 -4.24 10.54 10.49
C THR A 28 -3.95 9.92 11.85
N LYS A 29 -3.04 8.94 11.88
CA LYS A 29 -2.53 8.33 13.11
C LYS A 29 -1.01 8.32 13.09
N ILE A 30 -0.39 8.73 14.19
CA ILE A 30 1.07 8.66 14.37
C ILE A 30 1.36 7.59 15.40
N GLU A 31 2.34 6.72 15.13
CA GLU A 31 2.82 5.72 16.08
C GLU A 31 4.35 5.56 16.03
N ASN A 32 4.94 5.18 17.15
CA ASN A 32 6.38 4.93 17.24
C ASN A 32 6.74 3.61 16.56
N VAL A 33 7.87 3.59 15.85
CA VAL A 33 8.40 2.38 15.25
C VAL A 33 8.89 1.41 16.31
N THR A 34 8.31 0.22 16.33
CA THR A 34 8.82 -0.98 17.01
C THR A 34 9.65 -1.87 16.06
N GLU A 35 10.40 -2.82 16.61
CA GLU A 35 11.20 -3.80 15.85
C GLU A 35 10.37 -4.58 14.82
N LYS A 36 9.08 -4.82 15.09
CA LYS A 36 8.15 -5.53 14.20
C LYS A 36 7.89 -4.79 12.88
N HIS A 37 8.06 -3.47 12.85
CA HIS A 37 7.90 -2.72 11.60
C HIS A 37 9.06 -2.92 10.64
N ARG A 38 10.24 -3.34 11.14
CA ARG A 38 11.45 -3.59 10.33
C ARG A 38 11.93 -2.37 9.53
N THR A 39 11.73 -1.18 10.10
CA THR A 39 12.11 0.11 9.51
C THR A 39 12.98 0.92 10.48
N PRO A 40 14.15 0.40 10.92
CA PRO A 40 14.97 1.01 11.95
C PRO A 40 15.51 2.41 11.62
N TRP A 41 15.43 2.84 10.36
CA TRP A 41 15.87 4.16 9.91
C TRP A 41 14.83 5.27 10.17
N VAL A 42 13.60 4.95 10.56
CA VAL A 42 12.57 5.94 10.92
C VAL A 42 12.09 5.75 12.36
N LYS A 43 11.73 6.85 13.02
CA LYS A 43 11.32 6.85 14.43
C LYS A 43 9.81 6.65 14.60
N THR A 44 9.04 7.14 13.64
CA THR A 44 7.58 7.16 13.66
C THR A 44 7.03 6.76 12.30
N TRP A 45 5.81 6.24 12.30
CA TRP A 45 4.98 6.08 11.12
C TRP A 45 3.79 7.02 11.21
N THR A 46 3.69 7.94 10.26
CA THR A 46 2.55 8.82 10.03
C THR A 46 1.62 8.15 9.04
N LYS A 47 0.55 7.53 9.55
CA LYS A 47 -0.43 6.75 8.79
C LYS A 47 -1.61 7.62 8.38
N TYR A 48 -1.75 7.85 7.09
CA TYR A 48 -2.95 8.45 6.49
C TYR A 48 -3.92 7.35 6.08
N ASN A 49 -5.09 7.30 6.74
CA ASN A 49 -6.22 6.51 6.25
C ASN A 49 -6.89 7.30 5.15
N VAL A 50 -6.95 6.73 3.95
CA VAL A 50 -7.39 7.45 2.74
C VAL A 50 -8.61 6.81 2.12
N GLU A 51 -9.36 7.62 1.39
CA GLU A 51 -10.41 7.20 0.48
C GLU A 51 -10.08 7.69 -0.93
N ILE A 52 -10.09 6.79 -1.90
CA ILE A 52 -9.72 7.07 -3.30
C ILE A 52 -10.90 6.65 -4.17
N SER A 53 -11.34 7.54 -5.06
CA SER A 53 -12.43 7.21 -5.99
C SER A 53 -11.99 6.17 -7.01
N GLU A 54 -12.97 5.48 -7.60
CA GLU A 54 -12.66 4.49 -8.63
C GLU A 54 -11.95 5.10 -9.84
N GLU A 55 -12.34 6.32 -10.22
CA GLU A 55 -11.75 7.08 -11.34
C GLU A 55 -10.29 7.47 -11.09
N GLN A 56 -9.90 7.69 -9.84
CA GLN A 56 -8.54 8.09 -9.47
C GLN A 56 -7.62 6.91 -9.14
N ALA A 57 -8.15 5.69 -8.99
CA ALA A 57 -7.42 4.57 -8.41
C ALA A 57 -6.15 4.20 -9.20
N ASP A 58 -6.24 4.09 -10.53
CA ASP A 58 -5.10 3.72 -11.37
C ASP A 58 -4.02 4.84 -11.39
N ASP A 59 -4.42 6.11 -11.42
CA ASP A 59 -3.51 7.25 -11.39
C ASP A 59 -2.79 7.37 -10.04
N VAL A 60 -3.52 7.23 -8.93
CA VAL A 60 -2.94 7.26 -7.59
C VAL A 60 -1.98 6.10 -7.37
N ALA A 61 -2.31 4.89 -7.85
CA ALA A 61 -1.40 3.75 -7.80
C ALA A 61 -0.09 4.03 -8.56
N THR A 62 -0.21 4.66 -9.73
CA THR A 62 0.95 5.05 -10.56
C THR A 62 1.83 6.06 -9.87
N ILE A 63 1.24 7.13 -9.31
CA ILE A 63 2.00 8.16 -8.58
C ILE A 63 2.66 7.54 -7.34
N LEU A 64 1.94 6.75 -6.53
CA LEU A 64 2.52 6.09 -5.36
C LEU A 64 3.70 5.18 -5.73
N SER A 65 3.57 4.38 -6.80
CA SER A 65 4.64 3.53 -7.31
C SER A 65 5.92 4.30 -7.64
N GLN A 66 5.78 5.55 -8.08
CA GLN A 66 6.91 6.44 -8.39
C GLN A 66 7.42 7.20 -7.16
N SER A 67 6.54 7.51 -6.21
CA SER A 67 6.84 8.27 -5.00
C SER A 67 7.41 7.45 -3.85
N LEU A 68 7.28 6.12 -3.85
CA LEU A 68 7.84 5.27 -2.78
C LEU A 68 9.36 5.46 -2.62
N ASP A 69 9.88 5.26 -1.40
CA ASP A 69 11.31 5.31 -1.10
C ASP A 69 12.12 4.35 -2.01
N SER A 70 13.17 4.88 -2.64
CA SER A 70 14.06 4.13 -3.53
C SER A 70 15.19 3.41 -2.80
N LYS A 71 15.44 3.73 -1.53
CA LYS A 71 16.53 3.17 -0.72
C LYS A 71 16.12 1.97 0.11
N HIS A 72 14.84 1.86 0.44
CA HIS A 72 14.32 0.80 1.30
C HIS A 72 13.04 0.20 0.72
N ASP A 73 12.77 -1.05 1.07
CA ASP A 73 11.64 -1.80 0.53
C ASP A 73 10.36 -1.47 1.28
N TRP A 74 9.49 -0.73 0.60
CA TRP A 74 8.15 -0.36 1.07
C TRP A 74 7.08 -0.79 0.08
N TYR A 75 5.85 -0.88 0.58
CA TYR A 75 4.67 -0.97 -0.25
C TYR A 75 3.56 -0.10 0.34
N ALA A 76 2.65 0.32 -0.53
CA ALA A 76 1.37 0.90 -0.16
C ALA A 76 0.24 0.00 -0.68
N ASP A 77 -0.90 0.00 0.01
CA ASP A 77 -2.08 -0.70 -0.46
C ASP A 77 -3.37 0.08 -0.24
N PHE A 78 -4.30 -0.10 -1.18
CA PHE A 78 -5.68 0.30 -1.02
C PHE A 78 -6.60 -0.65 -1.78
N LYS A 79 -7.81 -0.83 -1.26
CA LYS A 79 -8.77 -1.82 -1.77
C LYS A 79 -10.20 -1.33 -1.67
N ASN A 80 -11.02 -1.81 -2.58
CA ASN A 80 -12.47 -1.77 -2.45
C ASN A 80 -13.00 -3.20 -2.35
N ASP A 81 -14.28 -3.42 -2.62
CA ASP A 81 -14.87 -4.75 -2.50
C ASP A 81 -14.44 -5.74 -3.58
N THR A 82 -13.94 -5.26 -4.71
CA THR A 82 -13.63 -6.08 -5.89
C THR A 82 -12.13 -6.17 -6.15
N PHE A 83 -11.41 -5.06 -6.04
CA PHE A 83 -9.99 -4.96 -6.35
C PHE A 83 -9.16 -4.51 -5.16
N HIS A 84 -7.91 -4.94 -5.15
CA HIS A 84 -6.88 -4.55 -4.19
C HIS A 84 -5.62 -4.16 -4.94
N TYR A 85 -5.20 -2.91 -4.80
CA TYR A 85 -3.94 -2.43 -5.32
C TYR A 85 -2.86 -2.66 -4.27
N ILE A 86 -1.81 -3.37 -4.67
CA ILE A 86 -0.59 -3.55 -3.89
C ILE A 86 0.53 -2.93 -4.72
N ILE A 87 1.14 -1.89 -4.17
CA ILE A 87 1.99 -0.96 -4.89
C ILE A 87 3.37 -0.99 -4.25
N PHE A 88 4.36 -1.47 -5.01
CA PHE A 88 5.78 -1.39 -4.69
C PHE A 88 6.42 -0.31 -5.55
N LYS A 89 7.66 0.09 -5.25
CA LYS A 89 8.42 1.00 -6.11
C LYS A 89 8.48 0.43 -7.53
N ASN A 90 8.01 1.20 -8.51
CA ASN A 90 7.97 0.86 -9.93
C ASN A 90 7.20 -0.43 -10.31
N ARG A 91 6.36 -0.99 -9.41
CA ARG A 91 5.59 -2.21 -9.69
C ARG A 91 4.24 -2.18 -8.98
N ILE A 92 3.16 -2.36 -9.76
CA ILE A 92 1.78 -2.34 -9.26
C ILE A 92 1.14 -3.69 -9.55
N PHE A 93 0.43 -4.23 -8.55
CA PHE A 93 -0.47 -5.37 -8.69
C PHE A 93 -1.90 -4.91 -8.43
N LYS A 94 -2.76 -4.99 -9.44
CA LYS A 94 -4.21 -4.75 -9.32
C LYS A 94 -4.91 -6.10 -9.24
N ILE A 95 -5.16 -6.55 -8.02
CA ILE A 95 -5.62 -7.91 -7.72
C ILE A 95 -7.14 -7.95 -7.69
N ASN A 96 -7.75 -8.86 -8.42
CA ASN A 96 -9.13 -9.25 -8.17
C ASN A 96 -9.19 -10.05 -6.87
N ARG A 97 -9.96 -9.56 -5.89
CA ARG A 97 -9.98 -10.10 -4.53
C ARG A 97 -10.49 -11.54 -4.43
N SER A 98 -11.14 -12.08 -5.47
CA SER A 98 -11.56 -13.49 -5.52
C SER A 98 -10.50 -14.45 -6.06
N LYS A 99 -9.37 -13.93 -6.56
CA LYS A 99 -8.30 -14.74 -7.14
C LYS A 99 -7.11 -14.81 -6.21
N LYS A 100 -6.94 -15.95 -5.57
CA LYS A 100 -5.82 -16.19 -4.65
C LYS A 100 -4.47 -16.11 -5.36
N GLU A 101 -4.40 -16.58 -6.61
CA GLU A 101 -3.16 -16.70 -7.37
C GLU A 101 -2.52 -15.31 -7.63
N GLU A 102 -3.35 -14.29 -7.86
CA GLU A 102 -2.90 -12.90 -8.03
C GLU A 102 -2.29 -12.32 -6.73
N TYR A 103 -2.79 -12.74 -5.56
CA TYR A 103 -2.17 -12.41 -4.27
C TYR A 103 -0.84 -13.14 -4.05
N ASP A 104 -0.74 -14.40 -4.49
CA ASP A 104 0.48 -15.18 -4.34
C ASP A 104 1.64 -14.53 -5.13
N GLU A 105 1.36 -13.95 -6.30
CA GLU A 105 2.36 -13.20 -7.08
C GLU A 105 2.86 -11.95 -6.36
N ALA A 106 1.95 -11.12 -5.84
CA ALA A 106 2.32 -9.91 -5.09
C ALA A 106 3.09 -10.24 -3.80
N THR A 107 2.68 -11.31 -3.10
CA THR A 107 3.36 -11.80 -1.89
C THR A 107 4.79 -12.24 -2.20
N LYS A 108 4.98 -13.06 -3.24
CA LYS A 108 6.30 -13.51 -3.70
C LYS A 108 7.20 -12.34 -4.08
N TYR A 109 6.65 -11.32 -4.74
CA TYR A 109 7.39 -10.12 -5.11
C TYR A 109 7.85 -9.33 -3.88
N GLY A 110 6.97 -9.12 -2.90
CA GLY A 110 7.34 -8.44 -1.64
C GLY A 110 8.43 -9.18 -0.87
N ILE A 111 8.33 -10.51 -0.78
CA ILE A 111 9.38 -11.35 -0.15
C ILE A 111 10.70 -11.25 -0.93
N PHE A 112 10.65 -11.24 -2.26
CA PHE A 112 11.83 -11.09 -3.11
C PHE A 112 12.56 -9.76 -2.87
N LEU A 113 11.82 -8.68 -2.60
CA LEU A 113 12.39 -7.40 -2.21
C LEU A 113 12.98 -7.40 -0.79
N GLY A 114 12.69 -8.40 0.04
CA GLY A 114 13.19 -8.49 1.42
C GLY A 114 12.20 -8.02 2.48
N ILE A 115 10.96 -7.71 2.10
CA ILE A 115 9.89 -7.39 3.05
C ILE A 115 9.50 -8.68 3.78
N PRO A 116 9.38 -8.67 5.13
CA PRO A 116 9.02 -9.87 5.89
C PRO A 116 7.70 -10.49 5.42
N ASP A 117 7.66 -11.81 5.33
CA ASP A 117 6.52 -12.61 4.87
C ASP A 117 5.20 -12.23 5.56
N TYR A 118 5.22 -12.02 6.88
CA TYR A 118 4.05 -11.66 7.67
C TYR A 118 3.51 -10.25 7.38
N GLN A 119 4.33 -9.36 6.79
CA GLN A 119 3.88 -8.03 6.36
C GLN A 119 3.22 -8.09 4.99
N VAL A 120 3.67 -8.99 4.11
CA VAL A 120 3.13 -9.17 2.75
C VAL A 120 2.24 -10.41 2.61
N ASN A 121 1.76 -10.98 3.71
CA ASN A 121 0.77 -12.05 3.69
C ASN A 121 -0.63 -11.46 3.56
N PHE A 122 -1.16 -11.48 2.35
CA PHE A 122 -2.46 -10.90 2.01
C PHE A 122 -3.64 -11.88 2.08
N SER A 123 -3.45 -13.10 2.60
CA SER A 123 -4.45 -14.17 2.59
C SER A 123 -5.79 -13.78 3.24
N SER A 124 -5.77 -12.92 4.27
CA SER A 124 -6.98 -12.44 4.95
C SER A 124 -7.83 -11.48 4.12
N PHE A 125 -7.31 -10.97 2.99
CA PHE A 125 -8.02 -10.03 2.12
C PHE A 125 -8.76 -10.69 0.96
N ILE A 126 -8.58 -12.01 0.78
CA ILE A 126 -9.27 -12.81 -0.24
C ILE A 126 -10.77 -12.82 0.09
N LYS A 127 -11.60 -12.56 -0.92
CA LYS A 127 -13.05 -12.69 -0.85
C LYS A 127 -13.48 -13.87 -1.71
N LEU A 128 -13.79 -14.98 -1.06
CA LEU A 128 -14.37 -16.18 -1.67
C LEU A 128 -15.84 -15.96 -2.01
#